data_AF-A0AA86NLN7-F1
#
_entry.id   AF-A0AA86NLN7-F1
#
_cell.length_a   1.000
_cell.length_b   1.000
_cell.length_c   1.000
_cell.angle_alpha   90.00
_cell.angle_beta   90.00
_cell.angle_gamma   90.00
#
_symmetry.space_group_name_H-M   'P 1'
#
loop_
_entity.id
_entity.type
_entity.pdbx_description
1 polymer ?
#
loop_
_entity_poly.entity_id
_entity_poly.type
_entity_poly.pdbx_seq_one_letter_code
_entity_poly.pdbx_strand_id
1 'polypeptide(L)'
;MKYWQIVKMQKYELHISNLIKQYFTNNELYIYNDDKIKSLEFIQNVNPKILRIIHSHKILFEINNCSIAELNIEQCKLKTTQYFDLPNLIVLRLPNNSLKTVCLRQFELLQQLDLSHNKDVNILQIKYLTNLTKLKLSGINLLNCNALSTLTQLQELDISSNVGIDITAIKYLIQLKMINISNSGLEQIFFIMYLINLTHLELQDNNIISIAPLIHLNNLGYINLQFNKITDFSEIYYLKYMEMQTIHRCKLIYKIEMQKQQTKIEAVLANKIRAVDTTLTLLRTMREKRQHFTLRIDYKKNLMNQHLNNSMLFFVKRVTSILEPLNQENFQ
;
A
#
# COMPACT_ATOMS: atom_id res chain seq x y z
N MET A 1 32.38 18.41 48.66
CA MET A 1 31.90 18.07 47.30
C MET A 1 30.50 17.42 47.26
N LYS A 2 30.05 16.62 48.24
CA LYS A 2 28.71 15.98 48.23
C LYS A 2 27.50 16.95 48.32
N TYR A 3 27.61 18.06 49.05
CA TYR A 3 26.50 19.01 49.20
C TYR A 3 26.16 19.81 47.92
N TRP A 4 27.15 20.07 47.05
CA TRP A 4 26.92 20.83 45.81
C TRP A 4 26.25 19.98 44.70
N GLN A 5 26.40 18.66 44.72
CA GLN A 5 25.69 17.76 43.78
C GLN A 5 24.21 17.61 44.14
N ILE A 6 23.87 17.53 45.44
CA ILE A 6 22.50 17.37 45.93
C ILE A 6 21.65 18.62 45.61
N VAL A 7 22.20 19.82 45.79
CA VAL A 7 21.49 21.08 45.50
C VAL A 7 21.30 21.30 43.99
N LYS A 8 22.23 20.84 43.14
CA LYS A 8 22.06 20.87 41.68
C LYS A 8 20.98 19.87 41.23
N MET A 9 20.94 18.66 41.80
CA MET A 9 19.88 17.68 41.53
C MET A 9 18.49 18.19 41.93
N GLN A 10 18.33 18.76 43.13
CA GLN A 10 17.03 19.31 43.58
C GLN A 10 16.50 20.45 42.69
N LYS A 11 17.39 21.28 42.12
CA LYS A 11 17.00 22.36 41.19
C LYS A 11 16.60 21.84 39.81
N TYR A 12 17.26 20.77 39.33
CA TYR A 12 16.85 20.05 38.11
C TYR A 12 15.54 19.29 38.33
N GLU A 13 15.36 18.62 39.47
CA GLU A 13 14.10 17.96 39.87
C GLU A 13 12.93 18.94 39.95
N LEU A 14 13.12 20.18 40.42
CA LEU A 14 12.06 21.19 40.43
C LEU A 14 11.63 21.64 39.02
N HIS A 15 12.58 21.76 38.08
CA HIS A 15 12.29 22.14 36.70
C HIS A 15 11.69 20.99 35.89
N ILE A 16 12.20 19.78 36.12
CA ILE A 16 11.69 18.52 35.59
C ILE A 16 10.28 18.25 36.16
N SER A 17 10.04 18.52 37.45
CA SER A 17 8.73 18.43 38.12
C SER A 17 7.64 19.27 37.46
N ASN A 18 7.94 20.50 37.06
CA ASN A 18 6.96 21.37 36.39
C ASN A 18 6.71 20.99 34.92
N LEU A 19 7.70 20.44 34.21
CA LEU A 19 7.49 19.88 32.86
C LEU A 19 6.73 18.54 32.93
N ILE A 20 7.12 17.63 33.82
CA ILE A 20 6.54 16.29 33.95
C ILE A 20 5.08 16.33 34.38
N LYS A 21 4.67 17.30 35.20
CA LYS A 21 3.26 17.47 35.59
C LYS A 21 2.32 17.67 34.38
N GLN A 22 2.81 18.18 33.25
CA GLN A 22 2.00 18.31 32.02
C GLN A 22 1.88 16.98 31.26
N TYR A 23 2.82 16.05 31.48
CA TYR A 23 2.94 14.79 30.75
C TYR A 23 2.48 13.57 31.55
N PHE A 24 2.18 13.75 32.84
CA PHE A 24 1.83 12.69 33.76
C PHE A 24 0.34 12.76 34.12
N THR A 25 -0.42 11.78 33.65
CA THR A 25 -1.86 11.65 33.95
C THR A 25 -2.18 10.20 34.22
N ASN A 26 -2.96 9.89 35.26
CA ASN A 26 -3.44 8.53 35.57
C ASN A 26 -2.33 7.44 35.63
N ASN A 27 -1.15 7.75 36.20
CA ASN A 27 0.04 6.88 36.22
C ASN A 27 0.68 6.58 34.84
N GLU A 28 0.37 7.40 33.84
CA GLU A 28 0.92 7.32 32.51
C GLU A 28 1.81 8.54 32.24
N LEU A 29 2.99 8.30 31.68
CA LEU A 29 3.93 9.35 31.28
C LEU A 29 4.04 9.36 29.75
N TYR A 30 3.77 10.53 29.14
CA TYR A 30 3.84 10.74 27.70
C TYR A 30 4.97 11.71 27.34
N ILE A 31 5.93 11.28 26.52
CA ILE A 31 6.99 12.12 25.99
C ILE A 31 6.81 12.18 24.48
N TYR A 32 6.50 13.36 23.94
CA TYR A 32 6.22 13.53 22.52
C TYR A 32 7.06 14.65 21.91
N ASN A 33 7.83 14.32 20.87
CA ASN A 33 8.64 15.27 20.10
C ASN A 33 9.50 16.19 21.00
N ASP A 34 9.96 15.65 22.13
CA ASP A 34 10.76 16.39 23.10
C ASP A 34 12.24 16.10 22.85
N ASP A 35 12.91 17.10 22.30
CA ASP A 35 14.35 17.12 22.04
C ASP A 35 15.16 17.69 23.21
N LYS A 36 14.49 18.22 24.25
CA LYS A 36 15.13 18.76 25.46
C LYS A 36 15.41 17.64 26.46
N ILE A 37 14.56 16.62 26.51
CA ILE A 37 14.82 15.40 27.28
C ILE A 37 15.97 14.64 26.60
N LYS A 38 17.12 14.58 27.29
CA LYS A 38 18.31 13.87 26.80
C LYS A 38 18.51 12.51 27.46
N SER A 39 17.90 12.27 28.63
CA SER A 39 17.97 11.01 29.36
C SER A 39 16.67 10.72 30.10
N LEU A 40 16.44 9.45 30.40
CA LEU A 40 15.27 8.95 31.13
C LEU A 40 15.56 8.60 32.59
N GLU A 41 16.67 9.05 33.16
CA GLU A 41 17.07 8.73 34.54
C GLU A 41 16.00 9.13 35.57
N PHE A 42 15.26 10.22 35.31
CA PHE A 42 14.19 10.70 36.19
C PHE A 42 12.99 9.75 36.27
N ILE A 43 12.86 8.79 35.34
CA ILE A 43 11.70 7.88 35.29
C ILE A 43 11.64 7.01 36.55
N GLN A 44 12.77 6.72 37.19
CA GLN A 44 12.79 6.00 38.47
C GLN A 44 12.03 6.74 39.57
N ASN A 45 12.11 8.07 39.60
CA ASN A 45 11.42 8.89 40.60
C ASN A 45 9.92 9.05 40.29
N VAL A 46 9.55 9.06 39.00
CA VAL A 46 8.15 9.17 38.57
C VAL A 46 7.43 7.82 38.68
N ASN A 47 8.15 6.73 38.36
CA ASN A 47 7.70 5.35 38.33
C ASN A 47 6.32 5.16 37.68
N PRO A 48 6.13 5.57 36.41
CA PRO A 48 4.87 5.42 35.72
C PRO A 48 4.52 3.93 35.55
N LYS A 49 3.23 3.61 35.57
CA LYS A 49 2.76 2.29 35.14
C LYS A 49 2.88 2.14 33.62
N ILE A 50 2.66 3.22 32.87
CA ILE A 50 2.69 3.26 31.41
C ILE A 50 3.62 4.37 30.95
N LEU A 51 4.58 4.05 30.10
CA LEU A 51 5.49 5.01 29.50
C LEU A 51 5.32 5.01 27.98
N ARG A 52 5.01 6.17 27.41
CA ARG A 52 4.96 6.37 25.96
C ARG A 52 5.95 7.44 25.54
N ILE A 53 6.80 7.12 24.57
CA ILE A 53 7.80 8.02 24.01
C ILE A 53 7.67 7.96 22.50
N ILE A 54 7.41 9.10 21.86
CA ILE A 54 7.14 9.16 20.41
C ILE A 54 7.92 10.33 19.80
N HIS A 55 8.58 10.09 18.65
CA HIS A 55 9.30 11.12 17.88
C HIS A 55 10.46 11.80 18.62
N SER A 56 11.02 11.18 19.66
CA SER A 56 12.15 11.74 20.42
C SER A 56 13.45 11.03 20.08
N HIS A 57 14.29 11.64 19.24
CA HIS A 57 15.46 10.99 18.63
C HIS A 57 16.77 11.14 19.41
N LYS A 58 16.82 12.05 20.39
CA LYS A 58 18.05 12.41 21.14
C LYS A 58 18.11 11.79 22.53
N ILE A 59 17.12 10.99 22.90
CA ILE A 59 17.00 10.39 24.21
C ILE A 59 18.00 9.23 24.34
N LEU A 60 18.78 9.25 25.41
CA LEU A 60 19.48 8.07 25.91
C LEU A 60 18.48 7.18 26.65
N PHE A 61 18.25 5.98 26.10
CA PHE A 61 17.29 5.00 26.62
C PHE A 61 17.96 4.05 27.62
N GLU A 62 18.11 4.52 28.85
CA GLU A 62 18.44 3.68 30.01
C GLU A 62 17.24 3.71 30.95
N ILE A 63 16.50 2.60 31.03
CA ILE A 63 15.28 2.49 31.83
C ILE A 63 15.42 1.28 32.73
N ASN A 64 15.93 1.51 33.93
CA ASN A 64 16.23 0.46 34.90
C ASN A 64 15.45 0.68 36.20
N ASN A 65 15.21 -0.40 36.96
CA ASN A 65 14.55 -0.36 38.28
C ASN A 65 13.17 0.32 38.27
N CYS A 66 12.38 0.11 37.22
CA CYS A 66 11.05 0.70 37.09
C CYS A 66 9.96 -0.38 37.07
N SER A 67 8.81 -0.09 37.69
CA SER A 67 7.66 -1.00 37.74
C SER A 67 6.70 -0.84 36.54
N ILE A 68 7.22 -0.35 35.41
CA ILE A 68 6.44 -0.11 34.19
C ILE A 68 5.84 -1.42 33.69
N ALA A 69 4.53 -1.43 33.50
CA ALA A 69 3.79 -2.55 32.93
C ALA A 69 3.63 -2.42 31.40
N GLU A 70 3.63 -1.20 30.86
CA GLU A 70 3.53 -0.93 29.43
C GLU A 70 4.56 0.11 28.98
N LEU A 71 5.39 -0.28 28.01
CA LEU A 71 6.36 0.60 27.36
C LEU A 71 6.03 0.73 25.87
N ASN A 72 5.82 1.96 25.41
CA ASN A 72 5.76 2.30 23.99
C ASN A 72 6.88 3.27 23.64
N ILE A 73 7.79 2.88 22.74
CA ILE A 73 8.81 3.77 22.18
C ILE A 73 8.68 3.71 20.67
N GLU A 74 8.23 4.78 20.05
CA GLU A 74 7.95 4.83 18.61
C GLU A 74 8.73 5.96 17.93
N GLN A 75 9.31 5.68 16.76
CA GLN A 75 10.01 6.69 15.96
C GLN A 75 11.12 7.41 16.75
N CYS A 76 11.83 6.68 17.61
CA CYS A 76 12.88 7.23 18.47
C CYS A 76 14.30 6.85 18.03
N LYS A 77 14.45 6.13 16.91
CA LYS A 77 15.74 5.58 16.43
C LYS A 77 16.41 4.65 17.46
N LEU A 78 15.63 4.01 18.34
CA LEU A 78 16.13 3.05 19.30
C LEU A 78 16.84 1.90 18.57
N LYS A 79 18.03 1.52 19.03
CA LYS A 79 18.86 0.49 18.38
C LYS A 79 18.90 -0.84 19.12
N THR A 80 18.62 -0.83 20.42
CA THR A 80 18.72 -2.00 21.30
C THR A 80 17.82 -1.85 22.53
N THR A 81 17.49 -2.97 23.16
CA THR A 81 16.74 -3.04 24.44
C THR A 81 17.60 -3.50 25.62
N GLN A 82 18.92 -3.62 25.45
CA GLN A 82 19.82 -4.18 26.47
C GLN A 82 19.88 -3.38 27.78
N TYR A 83 19.46 -2.12 27.76
CA TYR A 83 19.46 -1.21 28.91
C TYR A 83 18.06 -1.05 29.54
N PHE A 84 17.17 -2.00 29.26
CA PHE A 84 15.86 -2.08 29.89
C PHE A 84 15.91 -3.14 30.97
N ASP A 85 15.63 -2.73 32.20
CA ASP A 85 15.37 -3.62 33.32
C ASP A 85 13.96 -3.32 33.87
N LEU A 86 13.00 -4.10 33.36
CA LEU A 86 11.56 -3.90 33.53
C LEU A 86 10.90 -5.25 33.88
N PRO A 87 11.03 -5.72 35.14
CA PRO A 87 10.60 -7.07 35.53
C PRO A 87 9.08 -7.29 35.45
N ASN A 88 8.30 -6.20 35.52
CA ASN A 88 6.83 -6.24 35.50
C ASN A 88 6.22 -5.95 34.11
N LEU A 89 7.04 -5.95 33.05
CA LEU A 89 6.61 -5.54 31.73
C LEU A 89 5.67 -6.58 31.11
N ILE A 90 4.45 -6.15 30.79
CA ILE A 90 3.40 -6.97 30.16
C ILE A 90 3.30 -6.62 28.67
N VAL A 91 3.52 -5.35 28.33
CA VAL A 91 3.34 -4.82 26.98
C VAL A 91 4.59 -4.03 26.56
N LEU A 92 5.21 -4.45 25.46
CA LEU A 92 6.35 -3.78 24.86
C LEU A 92 6.06 -3.45 23.40
N ARG A 93 5.99 -2.16 23.07
CA ARG A 93 5.81 -1.68 21.70
C ARG A 93 7.00 -0.81 21.32
N LEU A 94 7.73 -1.25 20.29
CA LEU A 94 8.90 -0.56 19.77
C LEU A 94 8.80 -0.28 18.25
N PRO A 95 7.62 0.06 17.69
CA PRO A 95 7.47 0.17 16.25
C PRO A 95 8.30 1.33 15.68
N ASN A 96 8.64 1.27 14.40
CA ASN A 96 9.28 2.37 13.67
C ASN A 96 10.61 2.84 14.29
N ASN A 97 11.43 1.91 14.79
CA ASN A 97 12.77 2.21 15.32
C ASN A 97 13.87 1.67 14.40
N SER A 98 15.09 1.51 14.92
CA SER A 98 16.25 1.00 14.19
C SER A 98 16.89 -0.16 14.96
N LEU A 99 16.05 -1.01 15.57
CA LEU A 99 16.49 -2.13 16.39
C LEU A 99 17.27 -3.14 15.55
N LYS A 100 18.48 -3.47 16.00
CA LYS A 100 19.28 -4.56 15.41
C LYS A 100 19.25 -5.79 16.31
N THR A 101 19.39 -5.58 17.61
CA THR A 101 19.39 -6.61 18.64
C THR A 101 18.34 -6.30 19.68
N VAL A 102 17.60 -7.33 20.10
CA VAL A 102 16.66 -7.24 21.21
C VAL A 102 17.01 -8.29 22.26
N CYS A 103 17.17 -7.82 23.49
CA CYS A 103 17.29 -8.64 24.69
C CYS A 103 15.88 -8.80 25.25
N LEU A 104 15.25 -9.94 24.98
CA LEU A 104 13.85 -10.20 25.33
C LEU A 104 13.69 -11.19 26.48
N ARG A 105 14.68 -12.07 26.72
CA ARG A 105 14.58 -13.17 27.69
C ARG A 105 14.21 -12.72 29.11
N GLN A 106 14.57 -11.49 29.48
CA GLN A 106 14.29 -10.89 30.79
C GLN A 106 12.81 -10.53 31.02
N PHE A 107 12.00 -10.42 29.95
CA PHE A 107 10.60 -10.02 30.07
C PHE A 107 9.69 -11.25 30.23
N GLU A 108 9.80 -11.94 31.37
CA GLU A 108 9.13 -13.22 31.64
C GLU A 108 7.58 -13.11 31.66
N LEU A 109 7.06 -11.93 32.01
CA LEU A 109 5.62 -11.64 32.08
C LEU A 109 5.04 -11.06 30.79
N LEU A 110 5.85 -10.94 29.73
CA LEU A 110 5.44 -10.26 28.50
C LEU A 110 4.32 -11.00 27.78
N GLN A 111 3.22 -10.30 27.51
CA GLN A 111 2.05 -10.83 26.82
C GLN A 111 1.84 -10.18 25.44
N GLN A 112 2.32 -8.96 25.24
CA GLN A 112 2.19 -8.24 23.97
C GLN A 112 3.53 -7.68 23.54
N LEU A 113 3.93 -7.97 22.30
CA LEU A 113 5.15 -7.48 21.69
C LEU A 113 4.87 -6.90 20.31
N ASP A 114 5.34 -5.68 20.06
CA ASP A 114 5.33 -5.05 18.75
C ASP A 114 6.74 -4.57 18.39
N LEU A 115 7.32 -5.16 17.35
CA LEU A 115 8.62 -4.78 16.79
C LEU A 115 8.49 -4.28 15.34
N SER A 116 7.28 -3.93 14.90
CA SER A 116 6.99 -3.59 13.50
C SER A 116 7.90 -2.47 12.98
N HIS A 117 8.23 -2.55 11.70
CA HIS A 117 9.08 -1.57 11.01
C HIS A 117 10.49 -1.39 11.60
N ASN A 118 11.03 -2.41 12.28
CA ASN A 118 12.45 -2.53 12.58
C ASN A 118 13.10 -3.50 11.60
N LYS A 119 13.55 -2.99 10.46
CA LYS A 119 14.15 -3.80 9.39
C LYS A 119 15.32 -4.64 9.91
N ASP A 120 15.32 -5.92 9.57
CA ASP A 120 16.36 -6.91 9.85
C ASP A 120 16.63 -7.14 11.35
N VAL A 121 15.66 -6.84 12.22
CA VAL A 121 15.78 -7.10 13.67
C VAL A 121 15.90 -8.60 13.95
N ASN A 122 16.88 -8.99 14.79
CA ASN A 122 17.05 -10.38 15.18
C ASN A 122 15.99 -10.81 16.20
N ILE A 123 15.08 -11.69 15.78
CA ILE A 123 13.97 -12.19 16.61
C ILE A 123 14.20 -13.54 17.30
N LEU A 124 15.41 -14.12 17.25
CA LEU A 124 15.66 -15.50 17.74
C LEU A 124 15.29 -15.71 19.22
N GLN A 125 15.32 -14.65 20.03
CA GLN A 125 14.96 -14.72 21.46
C GLN A 125 13.44 -14.76 21.70
N ILE A 126 12.60 -14.45 20.70
CA ILE A 126 11.15 -14.48 20.85
C ILE A 126 10.66 -15.85 21.31
N LYS A 127 11.34 -16.95 20.91
CA LYS A 127 10.98 -18.32 21.30
C LYS A 127 10.88 -18.56 22.81
N TYR A 128 11.51 -17.71 23.63
CA TYR A 128 11.47 -17.80 25.09
C TYR A 128 10.24 -17.11 25.72
N LEU A 129 9.51 -16.30 24.96
CA LEU A 129 8.38 -15.51 25.43
C LEU A 129 7.06 -16.29 25.35
N THR A 130 6.98 -17.44 26.02
CA THR A 130 5.87 -18.40 25.88
C THR A 130 4.52 -17.89 26.41
N ASN A 131 4.50 -16.76 27.11
CA ASN A 131 3.30 -16.06 27.59
C ASN A 131 2.71 -15.06 26.57
N LEU A 132 3.34 -14.88 25.41
CA LEU A 132 2.83 -13.98 24.38
C LEU A 132 1.46 -14.43 23.87
N THR A 133 0.52 -13.48 23.89
CA THR A 133 -0.82 -13.61 23.31
C THR A 133 -0.97 -12.74 22.06
N LYS A 134 -0.18 -11.66 21.94
CA LYS A 134 -0.18 -10.76 20.78
C LYS A 134 1.23 -10.46 20.30
N LEU A 135 1.49 -10.62 19.01
CA LEU A 135 2.79 -10.38 18.41
C LEU A 135 2.64 -9.64 17.08
N LYS A 136 3.36 -8.53 16.92
CA LYS A 136 3.44 -7.77 15.68
C LYS A 136 4.90 -7.64 15.22
N LEU A 137 5.14 -8.10 14.00
CA LEU A 137 6.42 -8.14 13.30
C LEU A 137 6.24 -7.63 11.85
N SER A 138 5.33 -6.68 11.64
CA SER A 138 5.06 -6.17 10.29
C SER A 138 6.28 -5.44 9.73
N GLY A 139 6.64 -5.69 8.47
CA GLY A 139 7.67 -4.92 7.77
C GLY A 139 9.08 -4.98 8.40
N ILE A 140 9.46 -6.13 8.99
CA ILE A 140 10.79 -6.33 9.58
C ILE A 140 11.77 -7.07 8.64
N ASN A 141 11.38 -7.40 7.41
CA ASN A 141 12.10 -8.31 6.50
C ASN A 141 12.28 -9.73 7.08
N LEU A 142 11.25 -10.27 7.72
CA LEU A 142 11.28 -11.61 8.30
C LEU A 142 11.35 -12.69 7.20
N LEU A 143 12.42 -13.49 7.22
CA LEU A 143 12.62 -14.56 6.23
C LEU A 143 11.92 -15.87 6.60
N ASN A 144 11.75 -16.17 7.89
CA ASN A 144 11.03 -17.38 8.34
C ASN A 144 10.43 -17.21 9.74
N CYS A 145 9.39 -18.00 10.03
CA CYS A 145 8.68 -17.97 11.31
C CYS A 145 9.18 -19.01 12.34
N ASN A 146 10.33 -19.66 12.15
CA ASN A 146 10.73 -20.79 13.02
C ASN A 146 10.83 -20.43 14.51
N ALA A 147 11.29 -19.21 14.81
CA ALA A 147 11.37 -18.69 16.18
C ALA A 147 10.00 -18.55 16.87
N LEU A 148 8.90 -18.56 16.11
CA LEU A 148 7.54 -18.43 16.63
C LEU A 148 6.93 -19.78 17.03
N SER A 149 7.49 -20.91 16.59
CA SER A 149 6.90 -22.25 16.75
C SER A 149 6.59 -22.66 18.20
N THR A 150 7.25 -22.04 19.19
CA THR A 150 7.05 -22.31 20.62
C THR A 150 5.95 -21.47 21.26
N LEU A 151 5.43 -20.45 20.56
CA LEU A 151 4.45 -19.48 21.07
C LEU A 151 3.00 -20.02 21.00
N THR A 152 2.75 -21.17 21.60
CA THR A 152 1.47 -21.89 21.47
C THR A 152 0.27 -21.18 22.11
N GLN A 153 0.50 -20.15 22.94
CA GLN A 153 -0.54 -19.29 23.53
C GLN A 153 -0.90 -18.08 22.66
N LEU A 154 -0.25 -17.91 21.50
CA LEU A 154 -0.44 -16.75 20.65
C LEU A 154 -1.84 -16.73 20.04
N GLN A 155 -2.54 -15.61 20.19
CA GLN A 155 -3.92 -15.40 19.71
C GLN A 155 -3.99 -14.41 18.56
N GLU A 156 -3.11 -13.41 18.53
CA GLU A 156 -3.04 -12.39 17.48
C GLU A 156 -1.62 -12.31 16.92
N LEU A 157 -1.48 -12.46 15.61
CA LEU A 157 -0.20 -12.38 14.90
C LEU A 157 -0.30 -11.45 13.69
N ASP A 158 0.57 -10.45 13.63
CA ASP A 158 0.79 -9.63 12.46
C ASP A 158 2.22 -9.82 11.95
N ILE A 159 2.35 -10.41 10.77
CA ILE A 159 3.62 -10.60 10.04
C ILE A 159 3.50 -10.04 8.62
N SER A 160 2.59 -9.09 8.42
CA SER A 160 2.39 -8.43 7.13
C SER A 160 3.65 -7.73 6.61
N SER A 161 3.70 -7.46 5.32
CA SER A 161 4.83 -6.76 4.68
C SER A 161 6.19 -7.44 4.87
N ASN A 162 6.21 -8.78 4.99
CA ASN A 162 7.43 -9.58 4.98
C ASN A 162 7.47 -10.43 3.70
N VAL A 163 7.92 -9.84 2.59
CA VAL A 163 7.89 -10.47 1.27
C VAL A 163 8.79 -11.71 1.23
N GLY A 164 8.25 -12.84 0.77
CA GLY A 164 9.01 -14.09 0.62
C GLY A 164 9.22 -14.86 1.93
N ILE A 165 8.46 -14.54 2.97
CA ILE A 165 8.52 -15.18 4.28
C ILE A 165 8.12 -16.67 4.22
N ASP A 166 8.94 -17.52 4.83
CA ASP A 166 8.58 -18.91 5.13
C ASP A 166 7.70 -19.00 6.38
N ILE A 167 6.42 -19.30 6.14
CA ILE A 167 5.37 -19.41 7.17
C ILE A 167 5.10 -20.84 7.65
N THR A 168 5.93 -21.81 7.29
CA THR A 168 5.72 -23.24 7.65
C THR A 168 5.52 -23.48 9.14
N ALA A 169 6.17 -22.69 9.99
CA ALA A 169 6.06 -22.78 11.45
C ALA A 169 4.72 -22.28 12.03
N ILE A 170 3.92 -21.52 11.27
CA ILE A 170 2.64 -20.96 11.76
C ILE A 170 1.64 -22.06 12.10
N LYS A 171 1.74 -23.24 11.47
CA LYS A 171 0.86 -24.39 11.76
C LYS A 171 0.86 -24.84 13.23
N TYR A 172 1.89 -24.49 14.01
CA TYR A 172 1.97 -24.82 15.43
C TYR A 172 1.20 -23.85 16.34
N LEU A 173 0.76 -22.71 15.81
CA LEU A 173 0.10 -21.62 16.55
C LEU A 173 -1.43 -21.84 16.60
N ILE A 174 -1.83 -23.00 17.10
CA ILE A 174 -3.23 -23.49 17.04
C ILE A 174 -4.25 -22.63 17.82
N GLN A 175 -3.79 -21.74 18.70
CA GLN A 175 -4.65 -20.80 19.44
C GLN A 175 -4.89 -19.47 18.70
N LEU A 176 -4.32 -19.29 17.50
CA LEU A 176 -4.53 -18.07 16.72
C LEU A 176 -6.01 -17.85 16.42
N LYS A 177 -6.47 -16.65 16.75
CA LYS A 177 -7.80 -16.11 16.44
C LYS A 177 -7.74 -15.07 15.35
N MET A 178 -6.64 -14.31 15.28
CA MET A 178 -6.44 -13.27 14.28
C MET A 178 -5.05 -13.41 13.67
N ILE A 179 -4.98 -13.39 12.34
CA ILE A 179 -3.69 -13.37 11.64
C ILE A 179 -3.71 -12.41 10.47
N ASN A 180 -2.65 -11.61 10.35
CA ASN A 180 -2.39 -10.74 9.20
C ASN A 180 -1.07 -11.15 8.53
N ILE A 181 -1.16 -11.59 7.27
CA ILE A 181 -0.02 -11.90 6.39
C ILE A 181 -0.18 -11.17 5.05
N SER A 182 -0.77 -9.96 5.08
CA SER A 182 -0.90 -9.12 3.90
C SER A 182 0.48 -8.73 3.33
N ASN A 183 0.54 -8.41 2.04
CA ASN A 183 1.75 -7.93 1.38
C ASN A 183 3.00 -8.82 1.62
N SER A 184 2.85 -10.13 1.53
CA SER A 184 3.93 -11.09 1.86
C SER A 184 4.32 -12.00 0.69
N GLY A 185 3.64 -11.87 -0.45
CA GLY A 185 3.91 -12.63 -1.67
C GLY A 185 3.39 -14.08 -1.64
N LEU A 186 2.42 -14.38 -0.77
CA LEU A 186 1.85 -15.73 -0.65
C LEU A 186 1.14 -16.15 -1.93
N GLU A 187 1.40 -17.37 -2.41
CA GLU A 187 0.66 -17.98 -3.53
C GLU A 187 -0.36 -19.02 -3.05
N GLN A 188 -0.14 -19.60 -1.87
CA GLN A 188 -0.94 -20.68 -1.29
C GLN A 188 -1.14 -20.44 0.22
N ILE A 189 -2.23 -20.97 0.75
CA ILE A 189 -2.66 -20.74 2.15
C ILE A 189 -2.96 -22.03 2.92
N PHE A 190 -2.35 -23.16 2.55
CA PHE A 190 -2.60 -24.46 3.21
C PHE A 190 -2.31 -24.47 4.73
N PHE A 191 -1.47 -23.57 5.23
CA PHE A 191 -1.18 -23.45 6.66
C PHE A 191 -2.42 -23.16 7.51
N ILE A 192 -3.46 -22.54 6.95
CA ILE A 192 -4.66 -22.17 7.70
C ILE A 192 -5.49 -23.40 8.12
N MET A 193 -5.30 -24.55 7.47
CA MET A 193 -6.02 -25.79 7.79
C MET A 193 -5.75 -26.26 9.23
N TYR A 194 -4.64 -25.81 9.83
CA TYR A 194 -4.28 -26.12 11.22
C TYR A 194 -4.81 -25.09 12.22
N LEU A 195 -5.28 -23.93 11.75
CA LEU A 195 -5.65 -22.78 12.58
C LEU A 195 -7.17 -22.71 12.79
N ILE A 196 -7.74 -23.80 13.31
CA ILE A 196 -9.20 -24.01 13.43
C ILE A 196 -9.93 -22.97 14.30
N ASN A 197 -9.19 -22.22 15.13
CA ASN A 197 -9.72 -21.16 16.00
C ASN A 197 -9.71 -19.77 15.33
N LEU A 198 -9.28 -19.66 14.07
CA LEU A 198 -9.26 -18.38 13.36
C LEU A 198 -10.67 -17.82 13.20
N THR A 199 -10.79 -16.55 13.57
CA THR A 199 -11.99 -15.73 13.43
C THR A 199 -11.76 -14.55 12.49
N HIS A 200 -10.50 -14.10 12.35
CA HIS A 200 -10.13 -12.99 11.48
C HIS A 200 -8.86 -13.32 10.67
N LEU A 201 -8.95 -13.20 9.34
CA LEU A 201 -7.87 -13.53 8.43
C LEU A 201 -7.65 -12.41 7.41
N GLU A 202 -6.46 -11.79 7.45
CA GLU A 202 -6.04 -10.76 6.50
C GLU A 202 -4.93 -11.28 5.58
N LEU A 203 -5.23 -11.31 4.28
CA LEU A 203 -4.39 -11.86 3.22
C LEU A 203 -4.32 -10.94 1.99
N GLN A 204 -4.71 -9.67 2.12
CA GLN A 204 -4.68 -8.72 1.01
C GLN A 204 -3.27 -8.50 0.46
N ASP A 205 -3.17 -8.09 -0.80
CA ASP A 205 -1.91 -7.79 -1.49
C ASP A 205 -0.96 -9.00 -1.53
N ASN A 206 -1.48 -10.17 -1.88
CA ASN A 206 -0.70 -11.39 -2.11
C ASN A 206 -0.90 -11.90 -3.55
N ASN A 207 -0.36 -13.09 -3.85
CA ASN A 207 -0.46 -13.75 -5.15
C ASN A 207 -1.37 -14.99 -5.11
N ILE A 208 -2.32 -15.06 -4.16
CA ILE A 208 -3.14 -16.25 -3.93
C ILE A 208 -4.05 -16.51 -5.13
N ILE A 209 -4.12 -17.77 -5.56
CA ILE A 209 -4.91 -18.19 -6.74
C ILE A 209 -6.17 -18.97 -6.34
N SER A 210 -6.11 -19.75 -5.26
CA SER A 210 -7.23 -20.57 -4.76
C SER A 210 -7.42 -20.35 -3.26
N ILE A 211 -8.67 -20.48 -2.83
CA ILE A 211 -9.11 -20.33 -1.46
C ILE A 211 -9.74 -21.62 -0.91
N ALA A 212 -9.54 -22.74 -1.58
CA ALA A 212 -10.00 -24.06 -1.16
C ALA A 212 -9.67 -24.39 0.31
N PRO A 213 -8.50 -24.02 0.88
CA PRO A 213 -8.20 -24.31 2.28
C PRO A 213 -9.13 -23.64 3.30
N LEU A 214 -9.92 -22.62 2.91
CA LEU A 214 -10.85 -21.95 3.82
C LEU A 214 -11.97 -22.85 4.33
N ILE A 215 -12.26 -23.97 3.65
CA ILE A 215 -13.33 -24.92 4.05
C ILE A 215 -13.13 -25.50 5.45
N HIS A 216 -11.91 -25.42 6.00
CA HIS A 216 -11.58 -25.92 7.32
C HIS A 216 -11.78 -24.88 8.45
N LEU A 217 -12.06 -23.61 8.12
CA LEU A 217 -12.16 -22.53 9.08
C LEU A 217 -13.61 -22.22 9.46
N ASN A 218 -14.21 -23.12 10.25
CA ASN A 218 -15.62 -23.02 10.64
C ASN A 218 -15.97 -21.78 11.49
N ASN A 219 -14.98 -21.17 12.16
CA ASN A 219 -15.17 -20.03 13.05
C ASN A 219 -14.85 -18.67 12.40
N LEU A 220 -14.56 -18.66 11.09
CA LEU A 220 -14.06 -17.46 10.42
C LEU A 220 -15.16 -16.41 10.23
N GLY A 221 -15.13 -15.37 11.05
CA GLY A 221 -16.06 -14.23 10.98
C GLY A 221 -15.61 -13.09 10.07
N TYR A 222 -14.33 -12.98 9.74
CA TYR A 222 -13.80 -11.93 8.89
C TYR A 222 -12.68 -12.43 7.98
N ILE A 223 -12.73 -12.04 6.71
CA ILE A 223 -11.68 -12.32 5.74
C ILE A 223 -11.43 -11.14 4.80
N ASN A 224 -10.17 -10.81 4.56
CA ASN A 224 -9.73 -9.88 3.53
C ASN A 224 -8.81 -10.56 2.51
N LEU A 225 -9.24 -10.61 1.25
CA LEU A 225 -8.53 -11.22 0.12
C LEU A 225 -8.27 -10.22 -1.01
N GLN A 226 -8.45 -8.91 -0.77
CA GLN A 226 -8.26 -7.89 -1.81
C GLN A 226 -6.87 -7.97 -2.46
N PHE A 227 -6.78 -7.59 -3.73
CA PHE A 227 -5.50 -7.56 -4.45
C PHE A 227 -4.76 -8.91 -4.46
N ASN A 228 -5.50 -10.00 -4.70
CA ASN A 228 -4.97 -11.33 -5.00
C ASN A 228 -5.25 -11.73 -6.47
N LYS A 229 -4.85 -12.95 -6.85
CA LYS A 229 -5.04 -13.52 -8.21
C LYS A 229 -6.16 -14.56 -8.27
N ILE A 230 -7.13 -14.47 -7.36
CA ILE A 230 -8.24 -15.42 -7.26
C ILE A 230 -9.21 -15.15 -8.42
N THR A 231 -9.40 -16.14 -9.28
CA THR A 231 -10.33 -16.07 -10.42
C THR A 231 -11.59 -16.90 -10.21
N ASP A 232 -11.52 -17.94 -9.38
CA ASP A 232 -12.64 -18.79 -9.03
C ASP A 232 -13.03 -18.61 -7.56
N PHE A 233 -14.30 -18.28 -7.34
CA PHE A 233 -14.92 -18.15 -6.02
C PHE A 233 -16.02 -19.20 -5.80
N SER A 234 -16.11 -20.21 -6.68
CA SER A 234 -17.01 -21.36 -6.52
C SER A 234 -16.83 -22.03 -5.15
N GLU A 235 -15.60 -22.07 -4.66
CA GLU A 235 -15.18 -22.56 -3.34
C GLU A 235 -15.88 -21.84 -2.16
N ILE A 236 -16.25 -20.55 -2.32
CA ILE A 236 -17.01 -19.79 -1.30
C ILE A 236 -18.45 -20.29 -1.18
N TYR A 237 -19.04 -20.82 -2.26
CA TYR A 237 -20.40 -21.34 -2.20
C TYR A 237 -20.51 -22.58 -1.29
N TYR A 238 -19.42 -23.33 -1.13
CA TYR A 238 -19.33 -24.44 -0.17
C TYR A 238 -19.22 -23.95 1.28
N LEU A 239 -18.55 -22.82 1.54
CA LEU A 239 -18.52 -22.17 2.86
C LEU A 239 -19.92 -21.69 3.32
N LYS A 240 -20.79 -21.40 2.36
CA LYS A 240 -22.08 -20.73 2.55
C LYS A 240 -23.19 -21.59 3.17
N TYR A 241 -22.94 -22.87 3.45
CA TYR A 241 -23.88 -23.64 4.26
C TYR A 241 -23.80 -23.35 5.77
N MET A 242 -22.85 -22.52 6.24
CA MET A 242 -22.60 -22.28 7.69
C MET A 242 -22.44 -20.79 8.09
N GLU A 243 -23.48 -19.97 7.87
CA GLU A 243 -23.72 -18.61 8.48
C GLU A 243 -23.48 -17.35 7.61
N MET A 244 -24.50 -16.48 7.58
CA MET A 244 -24.70 -15.35 6.66
C MET A 244 -24.59 -13.97 7.35
N GLN A 245 -23.37 -13.41 7.52
CA GLN A 245 -23.19 -11.96 7.72
C GLN A 245 -21.93 -11.38 7.04
N THR A 246 -20.81 -12.12 7.03
CA THR A 246 -19.52 -11.65 6.45
C THR A 246 -19.54 -11.56 4.92
N ILE A 247 -20.32 -12.43 4.27
CA ILE A 247 -20.43 -12.55 2.80
C ILE A 247 -20.96 -11.27 2.14
N HIS A 248 -21.80 -10.48 2.83
CA HIS A 248 -22.37 -9.27 2.24
C HIS A 248 -21.31 -8.18 2.02
N ARG A 249 -20.31 -8.07 2.92
CA ARG A 249 -19.20 -7.11 2.80
C ARG A 249 -18.20 -7.51 1.71
N CYS A 250 -17.82 -8.78 1.63
CA CYS A 250 -16.91 -9.27 0.57
C CYS A 250 -17.54 -9.15 -0.82
N LYS A 251 -18.85 -9.42 -0.96
CA LYS A 251 -19.60 -9.20 -2.21
C LYS A 251 -19.62 -7.74 -2.65
N LEU A 252 -19.78 -6.81 -1.71
CA LEU A 252 -19.83 -5.37 -2.01
C LEU A 252 -18.46 -4.86 -2.47
N ILE A 253 -17.38 -5.28 -1.80
CA ILE A 253 -16.00 -4.90 -2.15
C ILE A 253 -15.61 -5.45 -3.52
N TYR A 254 -15.87 -6.74 -3.80
CA TYR A 254 -15.60 -7.35 -5.10
C TYR A 254 -16.38 -6.66 -6.24
N LYS A 255 -17.67 -6.36 -6.02
CA LYS A 255 -18.49 -5.63 -7.02
C LYS A 255 -17.92 -4.24 -7.31
N ILE A 256 -17.44 -3.52 -6.30
CA ILE A 256 -16.81 -2.20 -6.45
C ILE A 256 -15.47 -2.30 -7.20
N GLU A 257 -14.65 -3.32 -6.91
CA GLU A 257 -13.36 -3.52 -7.59
C GLU A 257 -13.52 -3.91 -9.06
N MET A 258 -14.45 -4.82 -9.37
CA MET A 258 -14.78 -5.19 -10.74
C MET A 258 -15.32 -3.98 -11.54
N GLN A 259 -16.15 -3.14 -10.93
CA GLN A 259 -16.62 -1.88 -11.55
C GLN A 259 -15.47 -0.87 -11.78
N LYS A 260 -14.49 -0.79 -10.87
CA LYS A 260 -13.30 0.07 -11.06
C LYS A 260 -12.38 -0.42 -12.18
N GLN A 261 -12.24 -1.73 -12.36
CA GLN A 261 -11.47 -2.28 -13.48
C GLN A 261 -12.20 -2.09 -14.81
N GLN A 262 -13.53 -2.30 -14.83
CA GLN A 262 -14.36 -2.10 -16.02
C GLN A 262 -14.31 -0.64 -16.50
N THR A 263 -14.43 0.33 -15.60
CA THR A 263 -14.35 1.77 -15.96
C THR A 263 -12.98 2.19 -16.49
N LYS A 264 -11.87 1.59 -16.01
CA LYS A 264 -10.53 1.79 -16.60
C LYS A 264 -10.45 1.24 -18.03
N ILE A 265 -10.99 0.05 -18.28
CA ILE A 265 -11.00 -0.58 -19.61
C ILE A 265 -11.88 0.22 -20.58
N GLU A 266 -13.06 0.66 -20.14
CA GLU A 266 -13.97 1.52 -20.90
C GLU A 266 -13.33 2.87 -21.24
N ALA A 267 -12.58 3.48 -20.31
CA ALA A 267 -11.86 4.72 -20.58
C ALA A 267 -10.75 4.55 -21.63
N VAL A 268 -10.03 3.42 -21.61
CA VAL A 268 -9.00 3.11 -22.62
C VAL A 268 -9.63 2.83 -23.98
N LEU A 269 -10.74 2.09 -24.03
CA LEU A 269 -11.52 1.85 -25.25
C LEU A 269 -12.11 3.14 -25.81
N ALA A 270 -12.70 3.99 -24.98
CA ALA A 270 -13.25 5.29 -25.39
C ALA A 270 -12.17 6.24 -25.95
N ASN A 271 -10.95 6.17 -25.42
CA ASN A 271 -9.81 6.93 -25.95
C ASN A 271 -9.34 6.37 -27.30
N LYS A 272 -9.29 5.04 -27.46
CA LYS A 272 -8.98 4.41 -28.75
C LYS A 272 -10.04 4.69 -29.81
N ILE A 273 -11.32 4.64 -29.46
CA ILE A 273 -12.44 4.97 -30.36
C ILE A 273 -12.37 6.44 -30.79
N ARG A 274 -12.17 7.38 -29.85
CA ARG A 274 -11.99 8.81 -30.19
C ARG A 274 -10.82 9.07 -31.15
N ALA A 275 -9.72 8.35 -30.99
CA ALA A 275 -8.56 8.46 -31.89
C ALA A 275 -8.89 7.97 -33.31
N VAL A 276 -9.71 6.92 -33.44
CA VAL A 276 -10.18 6.41 -34.74
C VAL A 276 -11.15 7.41 -35.39
N ASP A 277 -12.10 7.97 -34.64
CA ASP A 277 -13.07 8.94 -35.15
C ASP A 277 -12.42 10.25 -35.64
N THR A 278 -11.41 10.75 -34.91
CA THR A 278 -10.63 11.93 -35.35
C THR A 278 -9.89 11.64 -36.66
N THR A 279 -9.32 10.45 -36.81
CA THR A 279 -8.62 10.02 -38.02
C THR A 279 -9.59 9.90 -39.22
N LEU A 280 -10.79 9.33 -39.02
CA LEU A 280 -11.82 9.25 -40.05
C LEU A 280 -12.35 10.61 -40.48
N THR A 281 -12.48 11.55 -39.53
CA THR A 281 -12.91 12.93 -39.82
C THR A 281 -11.85 13.68 -40.66
N LEU A 282 -10.57 13.51 -40.33
CA LEU A 282 -9.45 14.01 -41.15
C LEU A 282 -9.46 13.42 -42.57
N LEU A 283 -9.72 12.11 -42.71
CA LEU A 283 -9.82 11.48 -44.03
C LEU A 283 -11.01 11.99 -44.86
N ARG A 284 -12.16 12.27 -44.24
CA ARG A 284 -13.32 12.87 -44.92
C ARG A 284 -13.01 14.27 -45.43
N THR A 285 -12.45 15.12 -44.57
CA THR A 285 -12.05 16.49 -44.97
C THR A 285 -10.98 16.50 -46.06
N MET A 286 -10.04 15.53 -46.03
CA MET A 286 -9.07 15.34 -47.11
C MET A 286 -9.73 14.93 -48.43
N ARG A 287 -10.75 14.05 -48.40
CA ARG A 287 -11.52 13.67 -49.60
C ARG A 287 -12.30 14.84 -50.19
N GLU A 288 -12.95 15.65 -49.35
CA GLU A 288 -13.68 16.85 -49.77
C GLU A 288 -12.74 17.87 -50.42
N LYS A 289 -11.59 18.14 -49.79
CA LYS A 289 -10.55 19.02 -50.37
C LYS A 289 -10.06 18.49 -51.72
N ARG A 290 -9.87 17.18 -51.86
CA ARG A 290 -9.47 16.54 -53.13
C ARG A 290 -10.54 16.73 -54.20
N GLN A 291 -11.82 16.54 -53.89
CA GLN A 291 -12.93 16.77 -54.83
C GLN A 291 -12.99 18.23 -55.30
N HIS A 292 -12.87 19.19 -54.37
CA HIS A 292 -12.78 20.61 -54.73
C HIS A 292 -11.58 20.93 -55.63
N PHE A 293 -10.44 20.28 -55.40
CA PHE A 293 -9.26 20.44 -56.24
C PHE A 293 -9.50 19.88 -57.66
N THR A 294 -10.12 18.71 -57.78
CA THR A 294 -10.49 18.11 -59.07
C THR A 294 -11.46 19.00 -59.84
N LEU A 295 -12.52 19.50 -59.20
CA LEU A 295 -13.48 20.41 -59.82
C LEU A 295 -12.82 21.69 -60.35
N ARG A 296 -11.84 22.24 -59.62
CA ARG A 296 -11.05 23.41 -60.07
C ARG A 296 -10.18 23.10 -61.29
N ILE A 297 -9.59 21.90 -61.37
CA ILE A 297 -8.82 21.46 -62.54
C ILE A 297 -9.75 21.35 -63.76
N ASP A 298 -10.91 20.71 -63.61
CA ASP A 298 -11.85 20.52 -64.71
C ASP A 298 -12.43 21.86 -65.20
N TYR A 299 -12.72 22.78 -64.28
CA TYR A 299 -13.11 24.15 -64.62
C TYR A 299 -12.02 24.87 -65.44
N LYS A 300 -10.75 24.80 -65.00
CA LYS A 300 -9.63 25.40 -65.75
C LYS A 300 -9.42 24.77 -67.13
N LYS A 301 -9.59 23.45 -67.25
CA LYS A 301 -9.55 22.74 -68.55
C LYS A 301 -10.64 23.22 -69.50
N ASN A 302 -11.88 23.34 -68.99
CA ASN A 302 -13.00 23.84 -69.79
C ASN A 302 -12.79 25.29 -70.25
N LEU A 303 -12.25 26.15 -69.37
CA LEU A 303 -11.92 27.53 -69.72
C LEU A 303 -10.84 27.59 -70.83
N MET A 304 -9.78 26.79 -70.73
CA MET A 304 -8.76 26.69 -71.78
C MET A 304 -9.34 26.20 -73.11
N ASN A 305 -10.22 25.20 -73.10
CA ASN A 305 -10.88 24.71 -74.30
C ASN A 305 -11.79 25.76 -74.93
N GLN A 306 -12.53 26.53 -74.12
CA GLN A 306 -13.32 27.66 -74.62
C GLN A 306 -12.44 28.74 -75.25
N HIS A 307 -11.32 29.10 -74.61
CA HIS A 307 -10.37 30.05 -75.18
C HIS A 307 -9.81 29.55 -76.53
N LEU A 308 -9.40 28.27 -76.61
CA LEU A 308 -8.93 27.67 -77.87
C LEU A 308 -9.97 27.74 -78.99
N ASN A 309 -11.22 27.38 -78.67
CA ASN A 309 -12.32 27.41 -79.64
C ASN A 309 -12.62 28.84 -80.11
N ASN A 310 -12.60 29.82 -79.20
CA ASN A 310 -12.79 31.22 -79.56
C ASN A 310 -11.63 31.75 -80.41
N SER A 311 -10.39 31.37 -80.12
CA SER A 311 -9.21 31.71 -80.94
C SER A 311 -9.31 31.12 -82.34
N MET A 312 -9.73 29.86 -82.46
CA MET A 312 -9.99 29.20 -83.75
C MET A 312 -11.11 29.89 -84.53
N LEU A 313 -12.20 30.28 -83.87
CA LEU A 313 -13.30 31.02 -84.50
C LEU A 313 -12.84 32.39 -85.03
N PHE A 314 -12.00 33.10 -84.26
CA PHE A 314 -11.38 34.36 -84.71
C PHE A 314 -10.47 34.15 -85.91
N PHE A 315 -9.66 33.10 -85.90
CA PHE A 315 -8.78 32.75 -87.03
C PHE A 315 -9.60 32.44 -88.29
N VAL A 316 -10.64 31.61 -88.18
CA VAL A 316 -11.54 31.29 -89.29
C VAL A 316 -12.20 32.56 -89.84
N LYS A 317 -12.78 33.41 -88.97
CA LYS A 317 -13.40 34.68 -89.39
C LYS A 317 -12.42 35.58 -90.15
N ARG A 318 -11.18 35.67 -89.67
CA ARG A 318 -10.12 36.48 -90.29
C ARG A 318 -9.67 35.92 -91.64
N VAL A 319 -9.59 34.59 -91.77
CA VAL A 319 -9.31 33.93 -93.05
C VAL A 319 -10.47 34.15 -94.04
N THR A 320 -11.72 34.00 -93.62
CA THR A 320 -12.89 34.29 -94.48
C THR A 320 -12.94 35.75 -94.92
N SER A 321 -12.65 36.72 -94.04
CA SER A 321 -12.64 38.15 -94.42
C SER A 321 -11.50 38.52 -95.38
N ILE A 322 -10.42 37.73 -95.41
CA ILE A 322 -9.31 37.91 -96.37
C ILE A 322 -9.66 37.26 -97.73
N LEU A 323 -10.43 36.17 -97.73
CA LEU A 323 -10.79 35.44 -98.94
C LEU A 323 -12.03 36.01 -99.66
N GLU A 324 -12.95 36.69 -98.96
CA GLU A 324 -14.15 37.28 -99.55
C GLU A 324 -13.88 38.29 -100.68
N PRO A 325 -12.89 39.21 -100.58
CA PRO A 325 -12.55 40.11 -101.68
C PRO A 325 -11.85 39.43 -102.87
N LEU A 326 -11.15 38.31 -102.64
CA LEU A 326 -10.39 37.59 -103.68
C LEU A 326 -11.26 36.74 -104.61
N ASN A 327 -12.50 36.42 -104.20
CA ASN A 327 -13.45 35.67 -105.03
C ASN A 327 -14.25 36.56 -106.00
N GLN A 328 -14.11 37.89 -105.97
CA GLN A 328 -14.80 38.80 -106.90
C GLN A 328 -13.94 39.31 -108.07
N GLU A 329 -12.63 39.02 -108.12
CA GLU A 329 -11.74 39.54 -109.18
C GLU A 329 -11.20 38.52 -110.19
N ASN A 330 -11.72 37.28 -110.25
CA ASN A 330 -11.32 36.33 -111.31
C ASN A 330 -12.50 35.50 -111.82
N PHE A 331 -13.36 36.10 -112.65
CA PHE A 331 -14.13 35.42 -113.70
C PHE A 331 -14.56 36.44 -114.78
N GLN A 332 -13.61 36.85 -115.63
CA GLN A 332 -13.73 36.77 -117.09
C GLN A 332 -12.39 37.07 -117.77
#